data_AF-A0A535E704-F1
#
_entry.id   AF-A0A535E704-F1
#
_cell.length_a   1.000
_cell.length_b   1.000
_cell.length_c   1.000
_cell.angle_alpha   90.00
_cell.angle_beta   90.00
_cell.angle_gamma   90.00
#
_symmetry.space_group_name_H-M   'P 1'
#
loop_
_entity.id
_entity.type
_entity.pdbx_description
1 polymer ?
#
loop_
_entity_poly.entity_id
_entity_poly.type
_entity_poly.pdbx_seq_one_letter_code
_entity_poly.pdbx_strand_id
1 'polypeptide(L)' 'MSKEALAKVVQRAISDAAFRRQLNSDPTGALRGFDLSADEASALRTGDAGRLSSLGVDQRMSKSFALGGLASTR' A
#
# COMPACT_ATOMS: atom_id res chain seq x y z
N MET A 1 -11.25 -6.05 11.37
CA MET A 1 -9.90 -6.64 11.31
C MET A 1 -9.13 -6.14 10.07
N SER A 2 -9.13 -4.81 9.79
CA SER A 2 -8.58 -4.26 8.52
C SER A 2 -7.16 -3.68 8.64
N LYS A 3 -6.78 -3.17 9.83
CA LYS A 3 -5.43 -2.64 10.09
C LYS A 3 -4.32 -3.65 9.84
N GLU A 4 -4.52 -4.92 10.22
CA GLU A 4 -3.54 -5.97 9.95
C GLU A 4 -3.43 -6.32 8.47
N ALA A 5 -4.54 -6.30 7.73
CA ALA A 5 -4.55 -6.53 6.29
C ALA A 5 -3.79 -5.40 5.57
N LEU A 6 -4.06 -4.15 5.94
CA LEU A 6 -3.36 -2.99 5.39
C LEU A 6 -1.84 -3.06 5.66
N ALA A 7 -1.45 -3.32 6.90
CA ALA A 7 -0.04 -3.43 7.27
C ALA A 7 0.67 -4.55 6.49
N LYS A 8 0.02 -5.71 6.30
CA LYS A 8 0.54 -6.82 5.48
C LYS A 8 0.73 -6.42 4.02
N VAL A 9 -0.24 -5.72 3.44
CA VAL A 9 -0.15 -5.25 2.05
C VAL A 9 0.99 -4.24 1.88
N VAL A 10 1.12 -3.30 2.81
CA VAL A 10 2.22 -2.32 2.80
C VAL A 10 3.56 -3.02 2.94
N GLN A 11 3.72 -3.94 3.89
CA GLN A 11 4.95 -4.72 4.06
C GLN A 11 5.28 -5.53 2.80
N ARG A 12 4.28 -6.24 2.24
CA ARG A 12 4.41 -6.97 0.98
C ARG A 12 4.90 -6.05 -0.12
N ALA A 13 4.28 -4.89 -0.32
CA ALA A 13 4.66 -3.96 -1.38
C ALA A 13 6.03 -3.27 -1.17
N ILE A 14 6.59 -3.29 0.04
CA ILE A 14 7.95 -2.84 0.32
C ILE A 14 8.97 -3.94 -0.01
N SER A 15 8.67 -5.20 0.33
CA SER A 15 9.59 -6.33 0.16
C SER A 15 9.45 -7.06 -1.18
N ASP A 16 8.30 -6.95 -1.85
CA ASP A 16 7.93 -7.66 -3.08
C ASP A 16 7.73 -6.64 -4.21
N ALA A 17 8.77 -6.49 -5.02
CA ALA A 17 8.75 -5.56 -6.15
C ALA A 17 7.74 -5.97 -7.23
N ALA A 18 7.48 -7.26 -7.42
CA ALA A 18 6.49 -7.75 -8.39
C ALA A 18 5.08 -7.38 -7.94
N PHE A 19 4.76 -7.62 -6.66
CA PHE A 19 3.50 -7.17 -6.07
C PHE A 19 3.34 -5.66 -6.15
N ARG A 20 4.41 -4.89 -5.92
CA ARG A 20 4.37 -3.42 -6.09
C ARG A 20 4.04 -3.01 -7.52
N ARG A 21 4.68 -3.63 -8.51
CA ARG A 21 4.38 -3.36 -9.94
C ARG A 21 2.92 -3.69 -10.24
N GLN A 22 2.42 -4.82 -9.75
CA GLN A 22 1.03 -5.20 -9.88
C GLN A 22 0.11 -4.20 -9.18
N LEU A 23 0.45 -3.71 -7.98
CA LEU A 23 -0.34 -2.69 -7.26
C LEU A 23 -0.45 -1.37 -8.06
N ASN A 24 0.61 -1.01 -8.79
CA ASN A 24 0.62 0.20 -9.61
C ASN A 24 -0.13 0.02 -10.94
N SER A 25 -0.01 -1.15 -11.58
CA SER A 25 -0.65 -1.43 -12.88
C SER A 25 -2.09 -1.95 -12.76
N ASP A 26 -2.37 -2.77 -11.76
CA ASP A 26 -3.67 -3.36 -11.44
C ASP A 26 -3.90 -3.41 -9.92
N PRO A 27 -4.21 -2.26 -9.30
CA PRO A 27 -4.50 -2.18 -7.87
C PRO A 27 -5.72 -3.02 -7.49
N THR A 28 -6.73 -3.13 -8.36
CA THR A 28 -7.95 -3.88 -8.07
C THR A 28 -7.66 -5.38 -7.96
N GLY A 29 -6.84 -5.91 -8.87
CA GLY A 29 -6.39 -7.31 -8.82
C GLY A 29 -5.43 -7.58 -7.67
N ALA A 30 -4.48 -6.69 -7.40
CA ALA A 30 -3.52 -6.84 -6.30
C ALA A 30 -4.17 -6.81 -4.91
N LEU A 31 -5.21 -6.00 -4.76
CA LEU A 31 -5.97 -5.89 -3.50
C LEU A 31 -7.10 -6.92 -3.38
N ARG A 32 -7.36 -7.69 -4.44
CA ARG A 32 -8.41 -8.71 -4.45
C ARG A 32 -8.09 -9.80 -3.44
N GLY A 33 -8.98 -9.98 -2.46
CA GLY A 33 -8.80 -10.96 -1.37
C GLY A 33 -8.23 -10.38 -0.07
N PHE A 34 -7.88 -9.08 -0.05
CA PHE A 34 -7.66 -8.37 1.20
C PHE A 34 -8.96 -7.67 1.62
N ASP A 35 -9.32 -7.80 2.90
CA ASP A 35 -10.48 -7.12 3.49
C ASP A 35 -10.12 -5.66 3.83
N LEU A 36 -10.03 -4.84 2.77
CA LEU A 36 -9.68 -3.43 2.84
C LEU A 36 -10.90 -2.56 2.53
N SER A 37 -11.06 -1.50 3.29
CA SER A 37 -12.01 -0.44 3.00
C SER A 37 -11.58 0.41 1.81
N ALA A 38 -12.53 1.18 1.27
CA ALA A 38 -12.27 2.07 0.13
C ALA A 38 -11.21 3.14 0.43
N ASP A 39 -11.11 3.63 1.67
CA ASP A 39 -10.10 4.62 2.06
C ASP A 39 -8.70 3.98 2.14
N GLU A 40 -8.58 2.77 2.69
CA GLU A 40 -7.33 2.01 2.74
C GLU A 40 -6.81 1.67 1.33
N ALA A 41 -7.69 1.18 0.47
CA ALA A 41 -7.35 0.90 -0.93
C ALA A 41 -6.93 2.18 -1.68
N SER A 42 -7.54 3.33 -1.36
CA SER A 42 -7.17 4.61 -1.95
C SER A 42 -5.82 5.09 -1.45
N ALA A 43 -5.52 4.98 -0.15
CA ALA A 43 -4.22 5.33 0.42
C ALA A 43 -3.06 4.50 -0.19
N LEU A 44 -3.31 3.22 -0.45
CA LEU A 44 -2.36 2.34 -1.15
C LEU A 44 -2.16 2.75 -2.61
N ARG A 45 -3.25 3.10 -3.32
CA ARG A 45 -3.19 3.57 -4.72
C ARG A 45 -2.45 4.89 -4.87
N THR A 46 -2.66 5.83 -3.96
CA THR A 46 -2.03 7.15 -4.03
C THR A 46 -0.61 7.17 -3.46
N GLY A 47 -0.17 6.11 -2.77
CA GLY A 47 1.15 6.10 -2.13
C GLY A 47 1.24 7.08 -0.95
N ASP A 48 0.10 7.46 -0.35
CA ASP A 48 0.06 8.53 0.64
C ASP A 48 0.52 8.02 2.02
N ALA A 49 1.78 8.27 2.35
CA ALA A 49 2.35 7.89 3.64
C ALA A 49 1.63 8.52 4.84
N GLY A 50 1.09 9.73 4.70
CA GLY A 50 0.36 10.39 5.77
C GLY A 50 -0.94 9.66 6.05
N ARG A 51 -1.68 9.35 5.00
CA ARG A 51 -2.95 8.62 5.09
C ARG A 51 -2.77 7.19 5.61
N LEU A 52 -1.75 6.47 5.12
CA LEU A 52 -1.41 5.13 5.63
C LEU A 52 -1.08 5.15 7.13
N SER A 53 -0.34 6.15 7.59
CA SER A 53 -0.02 6.31 9.02
C SER A 53 -1.26 6.62 9.85
N SER A 54 -2.16 7.49 9.38
CA SER A 54 -3.44 7.79 10.04
C SER A 54 -4.37 6.57 10.09
N LEU A 55 -4.33 5.71 9.09
CA LEU A 55 -5.05 4.44 9.06
C LEU A 55 -4.47 3.38 10.00
N GLY A 56 -3.30 3.65 10.61
CA GLY A 56 -2.69 2.81 11.63
C GLY A 56 -1.53 1.94 11.13
N VAL A 57 -1.02 2.18 9.93
CA VAL A 57 0.24 1.58 9.47
C VAL A 57 1.40 2.26 10.19
N ASP A 58 2.44 1.48 10.51
CA ASP A 58 3.66 2.05 11.09
C ASP A 58 4.23 3.18 10.20
N GLN A 59 4.73 4.23 10.83
CA GLN A 59 5.16 5.43 10.13
C GLN A 59 6.41 5.17 9.25
N ARG A 60 7.31 4.27 9.67
CA ARG A 60 8.46 3.87 8.84
C ARG A 60 8.01 3.09 7.63
N MET A 61 7.10 2.14 7.82
CA MET A 61 6.50 1.38 6.70
C MET A 61 5.80 2.29 5.70
N SER A 62 4.97 3.22 6.19
CA SER A 62 4.24 4.18 5.36
C SER A 62 5.19 5.02 4.49
N LYS A 63 6.31 5.50 5.05
CA LYS A 63 7.34 6.23 4.32
C LYS A 63 8.07 5.35 3.31
N SER A 64 8.50 4.15 3.70
CA SER A 64 9.15 3.20 2.78
C SER A 64 8.24 2.84 1.61
N PHE A 65 6.93 2.72 1.85
CA PHE A 65 5.96 2.50 0.81
C PHE A 65 5.85 3.70 -0.14
N ALA A 66 5.70 4.92 0.36
CA ALA A 66 5.65 6.13 -0.48
C ALA A 66 6.94 6.33 -1.30
N LEU A 67 8.10 6.12 -0.68
CA LEU A 67 9.41 6.23 -1.34
C LEU A 67 9.56 5.23 -2.50
N GLY A 68 9.07 4.00 -2.34
CA GLY A 68 9.05 3.01 -3.42
C GLY A 68 8.02 3.29 -4.51
N GLY A 69 6.98 4.09 -4.23
CA GLY A 69 5.96 4.49 -5.21
C GLY A 69 6.43 5.62 -6.14
N LEU A 70 7.15 6.60 -5.58
CA LEU A 70 7.75 7.72 -6.33
C LEU A 70 8.74 7.27 -7.42
N ALA A 71 9.33 6.07 -7.29
CA ALA A 71 10.24 5.51 -8.29
C ALA A 71 9.53 4.95 -9.55
N SER A 72 8.20 4.83 -9.56
CA SER A 72 7.43 4.28 -10.70
C SER A 72 6.86 5.33 -11.67
N THR A 73 7.11 6.63 -11.49
CA THR A 73 6.46 7.70 -12.28
C THR A 73 7.33 8.30 -13.41
N ARG A 74 8.37 7.61 -13.88
CA ARG A 74 9.16 8.07 -15.05
C ARG A 74 8.85 7.26 -16.30
#